data_AF-A0A851NDB1-F1
#
_entry.id   AF-A0A851NDB1-F1
#
_cell.length_a   1.000
_cell.length_b   1.000
_cell.length_c   1.000
_cell.angle_alpha   90.00
_cell.angle_beta   90.00
_cell.angle_gamma   90.00
#
_symmetry.space_group_name_H-M   'P 1'
#
loop_
_entity.id
_entity.type
_entity.pdbx_description
1 polymer ?
#
loop_
_entity_poly.entity_id
_entity_poly.type
_entity_poly.pdbx_seq_one_letter_code
_entity_poly.pdbx_strand_id
1 'polypeptide(L)'
;MERVYEKALPEERLFGILPNCGHAFCLRCIRTWRRSRDFQSTVIKACPECRVTSPYYIPHKYWVSEAGEKEKLIERFKTRTGKIQCKFFTRNRGRCPFGSDCIYLHQLPGGQPPRH
;
A
#
# COMPACT_ATOMS: atom_id res chain seq x y z
N MET A 1 -12.31 -3.01 -19.61
CA MET A 1 -11.85 -2.10 -18.53
C MET A 1 -13.02 -1.88 -17.59
N GLU A 2 -12.93 -2.28 -16.33
CA GLU A 2 -14.07 -2.23 -15.39
C GLU A 2 -14.27 -0.82 -14.82
N ARG A 3 -15.49 -0.29 -14.89
CA ARG A 3 -15.85 1.05 -14.37
C ARG A 3 -16.06 0.99 -12.85
N VAL A 4 -15.05 1.42 -12.10
CA VAL A 4 -15.03 1.38 -10.62
C VAL A 4 -16.20 2.13 -9.98
N TYR A 5 -16.67 3.23 -10.58
CA TYR A 5 -17.76 4.05 -10.05
C TYR A 5 -19.14 3.38 -10.10
N GLU A 6 -19.31 2.37 -10.96
CA GLU A 6 -20.59 1.68 -11.17
C GLU A 6 -20.78 0.47 -10.24
N LYS A 7 -19.80 0.18 -9.36
CA LYS A 7 -19.90 -0.97 -8.45
C LYS A 7 -21.00 -0.76 -7.40
N ALA A 8 -21.69 -1.85 -7.04
CA ALA A 8 -22.84 -1.83 -6.14
C ALA A 8 -22.47 -1.33 -4.73
N LEU A 9 -21.29 -1.69 -4.22
CA LEU A 9 -20.85 -1.31 -2.89
C LEU A 9 -19.95 -0.05 -2.92
N PRO A 10 -20.23 1.00 -2.13
CA PRO A 10 -19.42 2.21 -2.06
C PRO A 10 -17.95 1.96 -1.72
N GLU A 11 -17.68 0.92 -0.93
CA GLU A 11 -16.35 0.46 -0.52
C GLU A 11 -15.55 -0.17 -1.67
N GLU A 12 -16.24 -0.64 -2.71
CA GLU A 12 -15.61 -1.17 -3.91
C GLU A 12 -15.34 -0.09 -4.96
N ARG A 13 -15.91 1.12 -4.79
CA ARG A 13 -15.68 2.30 -5.64
C ARG A 13 -14.37 3.03 -5.29
N LEU A 14 -13.37 2.29 -4.84
CA LEU A 14 -12.07 2.79 -4.46
C LEU A 14 -11.01 2.31 -5.45
N PHE A 15 -10.05 3.18 -5.71
CA PHE A 15 -8.85 2.87 -6.47
C PHE A 15 -7.70 2.56 -5.52
N GLY A 16 -6.90 1.56 -5.85
CA GLY A 16 -5.59 1.34 -5.26
C GLY A 16 -4.54 2.05 -6.10
N ILE A 17 -4.06 3.20 -5.62
CA ILE A 17 -3.01 3.99 -6.25
C ILE A 17 -1.65 3.41 -5.85
N LEU A 18 -0.78 3.13 -6.82
CA LEU A 18 0.58 2.65 -6.54
C LEU A 18 1.52 3.86 -6.37
N PRO A 19 2.27 3.99 -5.27
CA PRO A 19 3.21 5.10 -5.09
C PRO A 19 4.29 5.17 -6.18
N ASN A 20 4.81 4.02 -6.64
CA ASN A 20 6.02 3.99 -7.46
C ASN A 20 5.77 4.02 -8.98
N CYS A 21 4.51 4.07 -9.44
CA CYS A 21 4.18 4.18 -10.86
C CYS A 21 2.85 4.91 -11.10
N GLY A 22 2.60 5.42 -12.31
CA GLY A 22 1.36 6.15 -12.63
C GLY A 22 0.10 5.28 -12.74
N HIS A 23 0.18 3.99 -12.43
CA HIS A 23 -0.93 3.05 -12.58
C HIS A 23 -1.80 3.02 -11.34
N ALA A 24 -3.10 2.92 -11.56
CA ALA A 24 -4.10 2.72 -10.53
C ALA A 24 -5.08 1.62 -10.96
N PHE A 25 -5.54 0.85 -10.00
CA PHE A 25 -6.46 -0.26 -10.26
C PHE A 25 -7.64 -0.17 -9.33
N CYS A 26 -8.73 -0.88 -9.64
CA CYS A 26 -9.79 -1.07 -8.68
C CYS A 26 -9.22 -1.70 -7.39
N LEU A 27 -9.74 -1.32 -6.21
CA LEU A 27 -9.22 -1.81 -4.93
C LEU A 27 -9.28 -3.35 -4.83
N ARG A 28 -10.33 -3.95 -5.40
CA ARG A 28 -10.46 -5.42 -5.49
C ARG A 28 -9.41 -6.07 -6.39
N CYS A 29 -9.09 -5.42 -7.50
CA CYS A 29 -8.15 -5.90 -8.51
C CYS A 29 -6.74 -6.00 -7.89
N ILE A 30 -6.27 -4.89 -7.30
CA ILE A 30 -4.95 -4.87 -6.66
C ILE A 30 -4.89 -5.78 -5.44
N ARG A 31 -5.99 -5.92 -4.68
CA ARG A 31 -6.06 -6.85 -3.54
C ARG A 31 -5.95 -8.31 -4.00
N THR A 32 -6.60 -8.66 -5.11
CA THR A 32 -6.54 -10.00 -5.68
C THR A 32 -5.13 -10.30 -6.19
N TRP A 33 -4.53 -9.36 -6.94
CA TRP A 33 -3.13 -9.44 -7.36
C TRP A 33 -2.16 -9.70 -6.21
N ARG A 34 -2.28 -8.92 -5.12
CA ARG A 34 -1.43 -9.03 -3.92
C ARG A 34 -1.62 -10.33 -3.14
N ARG A 35 -2.75 -11.02 -3.33
CA ARG A 35 -3.08 -12.28 -2.66
C ARG A 35 -2.77 -13.51 -3.52
N SER A 36 -2.50 -13.35 -4.81
CA SER A 36 -2.13 -14.46 -5.67
C SER A 36 -0.89 -15.16 -5.11
N ARG A 37 -0.94 -16.48 -5.07
CA ARG A 37 0.17 -17.34 -4.64
C ARG A 37 0.89 -17.97 -5.84
N ASP A 38 0.40 -17.71 -7.03
CA ASP A 38 0.88 -18.25 -8.30
C ASP A 38 2.21 -17.62 -8.72
N PHE A 39 2.56 -16.47 -8.14
CA PHE A 39 3.76 -15.72 -8.45
C PHE A 39 4.65 -15.50 -7.23
N GLN A 40 5.95 -15.29 -7.50
CA GLN A 40 6.92 -14.92 -6.47
C GLN A 40 6.53 -13.62 -5.75
N SER A 41 6.97 -13.48 -4.49
CA SER A 41 6.61 -12.34 -3.64
C SER A 41 7.00 -10.97 -4.23
N THR A 42 8.06 -10.94 -5.05
CA THR A 42 8.53 -9.76 -5.79
C THR A 42 7.53 -9.32 -6.87
N VAL A 43 6.94 -10.29 -7.56
CA VAL A 43 5.99 -10.06 -8.65
C VAL A 43 4.65 -9.57 -8.13
N ILE A 44 4.10 -10.21 -7.09
CA ILE A 44 2.83 -9.77 -6.49
C ILE A 44 2.97 -8.40 -5.79
N LYS A 45 4.19 -8.03 -5.39
CA LYS A 45 4.52 -6.70 -4.86
C LYS A 45 4.75 -5.64 -5.95
N ALA A 46 4.77 -6.04 -7.22
CA ALA A 46 4.93 -5.14 -8.34
C ALA A 46 3.60 -4.65 -8.91
N CYS A 47 3.67 -3.61 -9.74
CA CYS A 47 2.56 -3.20 -10.59
C CYS A 47 2.22 -4.30 -11.61
N PRO A 48 0.93 -4.68 -11.77
CA PRO A 48 0.49 -5.63 -12.80
C PRO A 48 0.92 -5.23 -14.23
N GLU A 49 0.97 -3.93 -14.52
CA GLU A 49 1.25 -3.41 -15.87
C GLU A 49 2.75 -3.18 -16.10
N CYS A 50 3.37 -2.29 -15.32
CA CYS A 50 4.77 -1.89 -15.56
C CYS A 50 5.80 -2.66 -14.72
N ARG A 51 5.38 -3.60 -13.87
CA ARG A 51 6.27 -4.41 -13.00
C ARG A 51 7.17 -3.61 -12.05
N VAL A 52 6.96 -2.30 -11.89
CA VAL A 52 7.64 -1.50 -10.88
C VAL A 52 7.21 -1.98 -9.48
N THR A 53 8.18 -2.32 -8.65
CA THR A 53 7.96 -2.75 -7.26
C THR A 53 7.33 -1.63 -6.46
N SER A 54 6.22 -1.93 -5.79
CA SER A 54 5.49 -0.97 -4.94
C SER A 54 5.05 -1.71 -3.69
N PRO A 55 5.72 -1.61 -2.54
CA PRO A 55 5.45 -2.48 -1.39
C PRO A 55 4.02 -2.37 -0.82
N TYR A 56 3.38 -1.22 -1.00
CA TYR A 56 2.00 -0.94 -0.60
C TYR A 56 1.22 -0.26 -1.73
N TYR A 57 -0.08 -0.07 -1.50
CA TYR A 57 -0.98 0.74 -2.34
C TYR A 57 -1.82 1.66 -1.43
N ILE A 58 -2.30 2.77 -1.99
CA ILE A 58 -3.09 3.76 -1.27
C ILE A 58 -4.55 3.67 -1.73
N PRO A 59 -5.50 3.31 -0.86
CA PRO A 59 -6.93 3.37 -1.22
C PRO A 59 -7.37 4.82 -1.34
N HIS A 60 -7.91 5.20 -2.50
CA HIS A 60 -8.40 6.55 -2.78
C HIS A 60 -9.70 6.52 -3.56
N LYS A 61 -10.58 7.53 -3.37
CA LYS A 61 -11.88 7.60 -4.07
C LYS A 61 -11.74 7.94 -5.55
N TYR A 62 -10.70 8.69 -5.89
CA TYR A 62 -10.46 9.19 -7.23
C TYR A 62 -9.15 8.64 -7.80
N TRP A 63 -9.13 8.44 -9.11
CA TRP A 63 -7.90 8.24 -9.86
C TRP A 63 -7.04 9.49 -9.75
N VAL A 64 -5.74 9.32 -9.47
CA VAL A 64 -4.78 10.42 -9.40
C VAL A 64 -3.71 10.19 -10.48
N SER A 65 -3.77 10.97 -11.55
CA SER A 65 -2.80 10.94 -12.67
C SER A 65 -1.70 11.98 -12.50
N GLU A 66 -1.98 13.11 -11.85
CA GLU A 66 -1.01 14.18 -11.66
C GLU A 66 0.06 13.81 -10.64
N ALA A 67 1.33 13.98 -11.03
CA ALA A 67 2.48 13.63 -10.19
C ALA A 67 2.48 14.40 -8.87
N GLY A 68 2.19 15.70 -8.90
CA GLY A 68 2.19 16.56 -7.70
C GLY A 68 1.07 16.22 -6.71
N GLU A 69 -0.15 15.93 -7.19
CA GLU A 69 -1.24 15.47 -6.32
C GLU A 69 -0.95 14.09 -5.73
N LYS A 70 -0.37 13.21 -6.54
CA LYS A 70 0.00 11.87 -6.13
C LYS A 70 1.08 11.89 -5.04
N GLU A 71 2.09 12.73 -5.18
CA GLU A 71 3.14 12.89 -4.17
C GLU A 71 2.55 13.34 -2.83
N LYS A 72 1.70 14.38 -2.84
CA LYS A 72 0.98 14.84 -1.64
C LYS A 72 0.13 13.74 -1.02
N LEU A 73 -0.54 12.92 -1.84
CA LEU A 73 -1.31 11.77 -1.36
C LEU A 73 -0.42 10.72 -0.69
N ILE A 74 0.74 10.41 -1.28
CA ILE A 74 1.72 9.48 -0.72
C ILE A 74 2.24 9.99 0.63
N GLU A 75 2.64 11.25 0.71
CA GLU A 75 3.16 11.86 1.94
C GLU A 75 2.12 11.89 3.06
N ARG A 76 0.89 12.31 2.76
CA ARG A 76 -0.22 12.30 3.73
C ARG A 76 -0.52 10.90 4.21
N PHE A 77 -0.50 9.92 3.30
CA PHE A 77 -0.75 8.53 3.64
C PHE A 77 0.36 7.98 4.55
N LYS A 78 1.64 8.16 4.17
CA LYS A 78 2.79 7.76 4.99
C LYS A 78 2.77 8.41 6.37
N THR A 79 2.48 9.70 6.45
CA THR A 79 2.38 10.44 7.72
C THR A 79 1.25 9.88 8.60
N ARG A 80 0.11 9.53 8.01
CA ARG A 80 -1.01 8.95 8.74
C ARG A 80 -0.71 7.53 9.20
N THR A 81 -0.18 6.67 8.33
CA THR A 81 0.12 5.27 8.67
C THR A 81 1.31 5.15 9.61
N GLY A 82 2.31 6.03 9.49
CA GLY A 82 3.47 6.11 10.37
C GLY A 82 3.15 6.53 11.80
N LYS A 83 1.91 6.93 12.11
CA LYS A 83 1.40 7.13 13.47
C LYS A 83 0.69 5.90 14.03
N ILE A 84 0.34 4.94 13.17
CA ILE A 84 -0.38 3.73 13.54
C ILE A 84 0.66 2.65 13.86
N GLN A 85 0.57 2.07 15.06
CA GLN A 85 1.46 0.98 15.46
C GLN A 85 1.36 -0.21 14.51
N CYS A 86 2.51 -0.70 14.06
CA CYS A 86 2.60 -1.86 13.21
C CYS A 86 2.20 -3.12 13.97
N LYS A 87 1.02 -3.65 13.66
CA LYS A 87 0.49 -4.87 14.29
C LYS A 87 1.46 -6.06 14.20
N PHE A 88 2.18 -6.20 13.09
CA PHE A 88 3.17 -7.27 12.93
C PHE A 88 4.39 -7.06 13.83
N PHE A 89 4.89 -5.83 13.91
CA PHE A 89 6.04 -5.50 14.75
C PHE A 89 5.72 -5.73 16.24
N THR A 90 4.56 -5.23 16.70
CA THR A 90 4.11 -5.41 18.08
C THR A 90 3.87 -6.88 18.40
N ARG A 91 3.23 -7.63 17.50
CA ARG A 91 2.90 -9.06 17.72
C ARG A 91 4.12 -9.98 17.69
N ASN A 92 5.11 -9.69 16.83
CA ASN A 92 6.29 -10.53 16.65
C ASN A 92 7.52 -10.01 17.40
N ARG A 93 7.34 -9.31 18.53
CA ARG A 93 8.44 -8.81 19.39
C ARG A 93 9.52 -8.04 18.63
N GLY A 94 9.12 -7.12 17.76
CA GLY A 94 10.04 -6.27 16.99
C GLY A 94 10.43 -6.82 15.62
N ARG A 95 9.79 -7.89 15.12
CA ARG A 95 10.01 -8.40 13.75
C ARG A 95 8.82 -8.10 12.83
N CYS A 96 9.01 -7.15 11.91
CA CYS A 96 8.05 -6.90 10.84
C CYS A 96 8.47 -7.64 9.56
N PRO A 97 7.61 -8.44 8.92
CA PRO A 97 7.94 -9.14 7.67
C PRO A 97 8.13 -8.17 6.49
N PHE A 98 7.74 -6.90 6.65
CA PHE A 98 7.95 -5.84 5.66
C PHE A 98 9.24 -5.05 5.89
N GLY A 99 9.93 -5.23 7.03
CA GLY A 99 11.20 -4.56 7.30
C GLY A 99 11.15 -3.04 7.05
N SER A 100 12.08 -2.55 6.24
CA SER A 100 12.23 -1.14 5.86
C SER A 100 11.13 -0.62 4.93
N ASP A 101 10.38 -1.51 4.27
CA ASP A 101 9.24 -1.15 3.41
C ASP A 101 7.94 -0.95 4.20
N CYS A 102 7.97 -1.13 5.52
CA CYS A 102 6.78 -0.96 6.34
C CYS A 102 6.41 0.52 6.49
N ILE A 103 5.17 0.85 6.15
CA ILE A 103 4.61 2.21 6.28
C ILE A 103 4.01 2.50 7.66
N TYR A 104 4.08 1.54 8.59
CA TYR A 104 3.51 1.62 9.93
C TYR A 104 4.59 1.86 10.97
N LEU A 105 4.21 2.42 12.12
CA LEU A 105 5.15 2.73 13.19
C LEU A 105 5.74 1.46 13.81
N HIS A 106 7.07 1.34 13.75
CA HIS A 106 7.84 0.34 14.49
C HIS A 106 8.34 0.96 15.80
N GLN A 107 7.60 0.79 16.88
CA GLN A 107 7.98 1.27 18.21
C GLN A 107 8.30 0.09 19.12
N LEU A 108 9.52 0.01 19.63
CA LEU A 108 9.92 -1.01 20.61
C LEU A 108 9.39 -0.66 22.01
N PRO A 109 9.15 -1.65 22.90
CA PRO A 109 8.95 -1.38 24.31
C PRO A 109 10.22 -0.70 24.85
N GLY A 110 10.12 0.59 25.16
CA GLY A 110 11.27 1.47 25.46
C GLY A 110 11.33 2.75 24.61
N GLY A 111 10.47 2.89 23.59
CA GLY A 111 10.36 4.13 22.80
C GLY A 111 11.50 4.34 21.79
N GLN A 112 12.45 3.42 21.68
CA GLN A 112 13.50 3.51 20.66
C GLN A 112 12.99 3.00 19.31
N PRO A 113 13.19 3.76 18.21
CA PRO A 113 13.00 3.23 16.87
C PRO A 113 14.04 2.14 16.59
N PRO A 114 13.72 1.15 15.74
CA PRO A 114 14.68 0.12 15.36
C PRO A 114 15.92 0.77 14.72
N ARG A 115 17.12 0.34 15.15
CA ARG A 115 18.36 0.72 14.48
C ARG A 115 18.39 0.01 13.13
N HIS A 116 18.42 0.81 12.06
CA HIS A 116 18.59 0.36 10.68
C HIS A 116 19.98 -0.27 10.49
#